data_AF-A0A920LMQ0-F1
#
_entry.id   AF-A0A920LMQ0-F1
#
_cell.length_a   1.000
_cell.length_b   1.000
_cell.length_c   1.000
_cell.angle_alpha   90.00
_cell.angle_beta   90.00
_cell.angle_gamma   90.00
#
_symmetry.space_group_name_H-M   'P 1'
#
loop_
_entity.id
_entity.type
_entity.pdbx_description
1 polymer ?
#
loop_
_entity_poly.entity_id
_entity_poly.type
_entity_poly.pdbx_seq_one_letter_code
_entity_poly.pdbx_strand_id
1 'polypeptide(L)'
;MIAYVIGKISLGLRSDYLAIATLGISEIIIYILKNEDWLSRGVKNVNGLPRPVPYEIELQSEEWVLELTKFFNIPVSEISSIIVKLSYSCIFLVILIGILLLLEIAQKSPWGRMMRAIRDNEVSANAMGKDIKTRHLQVFVIGSAIIGIAGAMLTTLDGQFTPVTYQPLRFTFLIWIMVIIGGSGNNFGSIIGGFLIWFFWVQSEPLGLWFISQITAHISDTNIIKSHLLENAAHIRLMFMGMILLITLRFAPKGLIPEVKR
;
A
#
# COMPACT_ATOMS: atom_id res chain seq x y z
N MET A 1 -14.51 -9.83 -10.56
CA MET A 1 -15.66 -9.50 -11.44
C MET A 1 -15.76 -7.99 -11.69
N ILE A 2 -15.79 -7.14 -10.66
CA ILE A 2 -15.90 -5.67 -10.79
C ILE A 2 -14.77 -5.07 -11.67
N ALA A 3 -13.52 -5.47 -11.44
CA ALA A 3 -12.38 -4.99 -12.22
C ALA A 3 -12.49 -5.26 -13.73
N TYR A 4 -13.12 -6.37 -14.14
CA TYR A 4 -13.31 -6.67 -15.55
C TYR A 4 -14.28 -5.69 -16.21
N VAL A 5 -15.39 -5.37 -15.54
CA VAL A 5 -16.38 -4.40 -16.02
C VAL A 5 -15.76 -3.00 -16.13
N ILE A 6 -15.05 -2.57 -15.08
CA ILE A 6 -14.35 -1.27 -15.05
C ILE A 6 -13.33 -1.21 -16.19
N GLY A 7 -12.46 -2.21 -16.30
CA GLY A 7 -11.43 -2.23 -17.34
C GLY A 7 -12.00 -2.23 -18.75
N LYS A 8 -13.13 -2.93 -18.99
CA LYS A 8 -13.79 -2.95 -20.30
C LYS A 8 -14.33 -1.57 -20.70
N ILE A 9 -14.77 -0.78 -19.73
CA ILE A 9 -15.28 0.59 -19.96
C ILE A 9 -14.13 1.58 -20.10
N SER A 10 -13.09 1.47 -19.28
CA SER A 10 -12.03 2.49 -19.17
C SER A 10 -10.90 2.33 -20.19
N LEU A 11 -10.46 1.10 -20.50
CA LEU A 11 -9.25 0.85 -21.31
C LEU A 11 -9.38 1.21 -22.79
N GLY A 12 -10.58 1.62 -23.25
CA GLY A 12 -10.78 2.16 -24.59
C GLY A 12 -10.48 3.66 -24.71
N LEU A 13 -10.24 4.35 -23.59
CA LEU A 13 -10.00 5.80 -23.53
C LEU A 13 -8.53 6.14 -23.80
N ARG A 14 -8.27 7.34 -24.35
CA ARG A 14 -6.90 7.88 -24.44
C ARG A 14 -6.31 8.08 -23.04
N SER A 15 -4.98 8.08 -22.90
CA SER A 15 -4.25 8.14 -21.62
C SER A 15 -4.82 9.14 -20.61
N ASP A 16 -5.09 10.36 -21.07
CA ASP A 16 -5.51 11.46 -20.20
C ASP A 16 -6.95 11.25 -19.69
N TYR A 17 -7.81 10.74 -20.57
CA TYR A 17 -9.20 10.41 -20.23
C TYR A 17 -9.30 9.13 -19.40
N LEU A 18 -8.38 8.18 -19.60
CA LEU A 18 -8.27 6.98 -18.79
C LEU A 18 -7.98 7.35 -17.33
N ALA A 19 -7.05 8.26 -17.08
CA ALA A 19 -6.73 8.73 -15.73
C ALA A 19 -7.92 9.42 -15.04
N ILE A 20 -8.62 10.31 -15.76
CA ILE A 20 -9.82 10.99 -15.22
C ILE A 20 -10.93 9.97 -14.94
N ALA A 21 -11.14 9.02 -15.86
CA ALA A 21 -12.18 8.00 -15.71
C ALA A 21 -11.91 7.06 -14.53
N THR A 22 -10.67 6.61 -14.32
CA THR A 22 -10.34 5.72 -13.19
C THR A 22 -10.46 6.44 -11.85
N LEU A 23 -10.09 7.72 -11.77
CA LEU A 23 -10.32 8.55 -10.59
C LEU A 23 -11.82 8.73 -10.31
N GLY A 24 -12.61 9.07 -11.33
CA GLY A 24 -14.07 9.21 -11.19
C GLY A 24 -14.73 7.91 -10.74
N ILE A 25 -14.36 6.77 -11.33
CA ILE A 25 -14.86 5.44 -10.93
C ILE A 25 -14.47 5.11 -9.49
N SER A 26 -13.23 5.42 -9.08
CA SER A 26 -12.76 5.23 -7.70
C SER A 26 -13.63 6.02 -6.72
N GLU A 27 -13.90 7.29 -7.02
CA GLU A 27 -14.71 8.15 -6.15
C GLU A 27 -16.16 7.66 -6.08
N ILE A 28 -16.75 7.24 -7.21
CA ILE A 28 -18.09 6.63 -7.25
C ILE A 28 -18.14 5.39 -6.35
N ILE A 29 -17.15 4.50 -6.44
CA ILE A 29 -17.09 3.29 -5.60
C ILE A 29 -17.01 3.67 -4.13
N ILE A 30 -16.17 4.63 -3.77
CA ILE A 30 -16.05 5.10 -2.38
C ILE A 30 -17.37 5.71 -1.89
N TYR A 31 -18.07 6.49 -2.73
CA TYR A 31 -19.39 7.04 -2.37
C TYR A 31 -20.45 5.96 -2.18
N ILE A 32 -20.47 4.94 -3.03
CA ILE A 32 -21.35 3.77 -2.86
C ILE A 32 -21.03 3.10 -1.53
N LEU A 33 -19.75 2.84 -1.24
CA LEU A 33 -19.32 2.24 0.04
C LEU A 33 -19.62 3.11 1.26
N LYS A 34 -19.74 4.44 1.11
CA LYS A 34 -20.10 5.32 2.23
C LYS A 34 -21.61 5.38 2.49
N ASN A 35 -22.43 5.13 1.47
CA ASN A 35 -23.88 5.31 1.53
C ASN A 35 -24.67 3.99 1.64
N GLU A 36 -24.13 2.89 1.13
CA GLU A 36 -24.82 1.59 1.12
C GLU A 36 -24.67 0.85 2.47
N ASP A 37 -25.63 1.05 3.36
CA ASP A 37 -25.65 0.45 4.70
C ASP A 37 -25.60 -1.09 4.69
N TRP A 38 -26.23 -1.75 3.71
CA TRP A 38 -26.27 -3.21 3.62
C TRP A 38 -24.91 -3.83 3.26
N LEU A 39 -24.03 -3.06 2.60
CA LEU A 39 -22.75 -3.55 2.09
C LEU A 39 -21.61 -3.29 3.09
N SER A 40 -21.56 -2.08 3.63
CA SER A 40 -20.42 -1.58 4.41
C SER A 40 -20.83 -0.92 5.73
N ARG A 41 -22.13 -0.97 6.09
CA ARG A 41 -22.71 -0.18 7.19
C ARG A 41 -22.52 1.34 7.01
N GLY A 42 -22.28 1.79 5.78
CA GLY A 42 -22.13 3.19 5.40
C GLY A 42 -20.96 3.87 6.11
N VAL A 43 -21.25 4.91 6.89
CA VAL A 43 -20.27 5.63 7.71
C VAL A 43 -19.97 4.94 9.05
N LYS A 44 -20.69 3.87 9.40
CA LYS A 44 -20.48 3.14 10.66
C LYS A 44 -19.31 2.18 10.49
N ASN A 45 -18.50 2.05 11.54
CA ASN A 45 -17.39 1.10 11.53
C ASN A 45 -17.93 -0.33 11.48
N VAL A 46 -17.39 -1.13 10.57
CA VAL A 46 -17.58 -2.57 10.57
C VAL A 46 -16.50 -3.17 11.46
N ASN A 47 -16.86 -3.59 12.67
CA ASN A 47 -15.95 -4.21 13.63
C ASN A 47 -16.21 -5.72 13.73
N GLY A 48 -15.24 -6.47 14.27
CA GLY A 48 -15.40 -7.89 14.53
C GLY A 48 -15.30 -8.76 13.27
N LEU A 49 -14.52 -8.30 12.28
CA LEU A 49 -14.22 -9.11 11.10
C LEU A 49 -13.52 -10.40 11.53
N PRO A 50 -13.91 -11.57 10.99
CA PRO A 50 -13.20 -12.81 11.27
C PRO A 50 -11.75 -12.64 10.80
N ARG A 51 -10.80 -12.88 11.70
CA ARG A 51 -9.38 -12.78 11.41
C ARG A 51 -8.74 -14.16 11.33
N PRO A 52 -7.70 -14.32 10.48
CA PRO A 52 -7.01 -15.60 10.29
C PRO A 52 -6.04 -15.96 11.43
N VAL A 53 -5.93 -15.12 12.47
CA VAL A 53 -5.03 -15.31 13.61
C VAL A 53 -5.82 -15.33 14.93
N PRO A 54 -5.34 -16.04 15.96
CA PRO A 54 -5.98 -16.10 17.27
C PRO A 54 -6.13 -14.73 17.94
N TYR A 55 -7.08 -14.61 18.88
CA TYR A 55 -7.21 -13.39 19.65
C TYR A 55 -6.19 -13.29 20.78
N GLU A 56 -5.76 -12.06 21.11
CA GLU A 56 -4.80 -11.81 22.18
C GLU A 56 -5.33 -12.33 23.53
N ILE A 57 -6.64 -12.20 23.76
CA ILE A 57 -7.32 -12.67 24.97
C ILE A 57 -7.30 -14.20 25.05
N GLU A 58 -7.50 -14.89 23.92
CA GLU A 58 -7.43 -16.36 23.86
C GLU A 58 -6.01 -16.83 24.19
N LEU A 59 -5.01 -16.21 23.56
CA LEU A 59 -3.59 -16.50 23.79
C LEU A 59 -3.13 -16.24 25.22
N GLN A 60 -3.74 -15.28 25.93
CA GLN A 60 -3.39 -15.01 27.34
C GLN A 60 -3.77 -16.16 28.28
N SER A 61 -4.72 -17.02 27.87
CA SER A 61 -5.16 -18.17 28.66
C SER A 61 -4.37 -19.45 28.40
N GLU A 62 -3.53 -19.45 27.35
CA GLU A 62 -2.77 -20.62 26.92
C GLU A 62 -1.53 -20.87 27.78
N GLU A 63 -1.35 -22.12 28.22
CA GLU A 63 -0.28 -22.52 29.15
C GLU A 63 1.13 -22.25 28.59
N TRP A 64 1.34 -22.53 27.30
CA TRP A 64 2.62 -22.28 26.63
C TRP A 64 2.97 -20.78 26.52
N VAL A 65 1.96 -19.89 26.45
CA VAL A 65 2.18 -18.43 26.43
C VAL A 65 2.56 -17.92 27.82
N LEU A 66 1.96 -18.50 28.87
CA LEU A 66 2.31 -18.20 30.26
C LEU A 66 3.73 -18.66 30.61
N GLU A 67 4.18 -19.79 30.06
CA GLU A 67 5.56 -20.24 30.20
C GLU A 67 6.56 -19.30 29.51
N LEU A 68 6.26 -18.84 28.28
CA LEU A 68 7.07 -17.85 27.56
C LEU A 68 7.16 -16.52 28.32
N THR A 69 6.06 -16.10 28.93
CA THR A 69 6.00 -14.91 29.80
C THR A 69 7.00 -15.01 30.95
N LYS A 70 7.03 -16.16 31.63
CA LYS A 70 7.96 -16.40 32.73
C LYS A 70 9.42 -16.48 32.24
N PHE A 71 9.65 -17.06 31.06
CA PHE A 71 10.99 -17.17 30.48
C PHE A 71 11.58 -15.83 30.07
N PHE A 72 10.80 -14.98 29.40
CA PHE A 72 11.25 -13.68 28.91
C PHE A 72 11.07 -12.52 29.91
N ASN A 73 10.35 -12.74 31.01
CA ASN A 73 10.00 -11.72 32.01
C ASN A 73 9.26 -10.51 31.40
N ILE A 74 8.43 -10.76 30.38
CA ILE A 74 7.60 -9.78 29.68
C ILE A 74 6.14 -10.02 30.07
N PRO A 75 5.30 -8.98 30.27
CA PRO A 75 3.88 -9.16 30.57
C PRO A 75 3.12 -10.00 29.54
N VAL A 76 2.13 -10.81 29.99
CA VAL A 76 1.35 -11.72 29.12
C VAL A 76 0.61 -10.94 28.02
N SER A 77 0.14 -9.73 28.31
CA SER A 77 -0.52 -8.85 27.34
C SER A 77 0.41 -8.41 26.21
N GLU A 78 1.69 -8.19 26.51
CA GLU A 78 2.67 -7.77 25.52
C GLU A 78 3.14 -8.96 24.67
N ILE A 79 3.41 -10.11 25.29
CA ILE A 79 3.75 -11.35 24.56
C ILE A 79 2.62 -11.77 23.61
N SER A 80 1.37 -11.80 24.10
CA SER A 80 0.22 -12.16 23.25
C SER A 80 0.07 -11.21 22.05
N SER A 81 0.23 -9.90 22.25
CA SER A 81 0.26 -8.91 21.15
C SER A 81 1.42 -9.17 20.17
N ILE A 82 2.63 -9.48 20.67
CA ILE A 82 3.80 -9.78 19.82
C ILE A 82 3.52 -11.02 18.97
N ILE A 83 2.99 -12.08 19.56
CA ILE A 83 2.63 -13.33 18.85
C ILE A 83 1.64 -13.03 17.73
N VAL A 84 0.55 -12.32 18.00
CA VAL A 84 -0.44 -11.98 16.97
C VAL A 84 0.17 -11.17 15.83
N LYS A 85 1.01 -10.17 16.14
CA LYS A 85 1.72 -9.37 15.13
C LYS A 85 2.68 -10.21 14.30
N LEU A 86 3.39 -11.16 14.92
CA LEU A 86 4.28 -12.09 14.23
C LEU A 86 3.50 -13.07 13.35
N SER A 87 2.36 -13.59 13.80
CA SER A 87 1.48 -14.44 13.00
C SER A 87 0.98 -13.70 11.75
N TYR A 88 0.50 -12.47 11.90
CA TYR A 88 0.12 -11.62 10.76
C TYR A 88 1.29 -11.35 9.81
N SER A 89 2.46 -11.03 10.37
CA SER A 89 3.68 -10.80 9.58
C SER A 89 4.09 -12.05 8.80
N CYS A 90 3.96 -13.24 9.40
CA CYS A 90 4.23 -14.52 8.75
C CYS A 90 3.26 -14.78 7.60
N ILE A 91 1.95 -14.65 7.83
CA ILE A 91 0.93 -14.79 6.78
C ILE A 91 1.20 -13.79 5.65
N PHE A 92 1.52 -12.54 5.99
CA PHE A 92 1.84 -11.52 5.01
C PHE A 92 3.06 -11.88 4.17
N LEU A 93 4.15 -12.33 4.80
CA LEU A 93 5.34 -12.77 4.10
C LEU A 93 5.09 -13.96 3.18
N VAL A 94 4.31 -14.95 3.63
CA VAL A 94 3.95 -16.12 2.81
C VAL A 94 3.17 -15.68 1.56
N ILE A 95 2.16 -14.82 1.73
CA ILE A 95 1.37 -14.31 0.60
C ILE A 95 2.23 -13.44 -0.32
N LEU A 96 3.06 -12.55 0.22
CA LEU A 96 3.95 -11.69 -0.55
C LEU A 96 4.93 -12.51 -1.38
N ILE A 97 5.60 -13.50 -0.77
CA ILE A 97 6.54 -14.39 -1.47
C ILE A 97 5.79 -15.20 -2.52
N GLY A 98 4.61 -15.75 -2.20
CA GLY A 98 3.79 -16.48 -3.16
C GLY A 98 3.44 -15.64 -4.38
N ILE A 99 2.97 -14.40 -4.19
CA ILE A 99 2.65 -13.47 -5.28
C ILE A 99 3.92 -13.10 -6.06
N LEU A 100 5.04 -12.82 -5.40
CA LEU A 100 6.31 -12.50 -6.05
C LEU A 100 6.76 -13.64 -6.96
N LEU A 101 6.74 -14.89 -6.47
CA LEU A 101 7.09 -16.07 -7.25
C LEU A 101 6.18 -16.21 -8.48
N LEU A 102 4.87 -16.04 -8.31
CA LEU A 102 3.93 -16.09 -9.43
C LEU A 102 4.20 -14.99 -10.46
N LEU A 103 4.50 -13.75 -10.02
CA LEU A 103 4.83 -12.64 -10.91
C LEU A 103 6.15 -12.87 -11.65
N GLU A 104 7.16 -13.42 -10.97
CA GLU A 104 8.46 -13.73 -11.57
C GLU A 104 8.34 -14.83 -12.65
N ILE A 105 7.55 -15.87 -12.35
CA ILE A 105 7.21 -16.92 -13.33
C ILE A 105 6.45 -16.31 -14.51
N ALA A 106 5.45 -15.47 -14.24
CA ALA A 106 4.67 -14.80 -15.28
C ALA A 106 5.53 -13.91 -16.19
N GLN A 107 6.49 -13.18 -15.64
CA GLN A 107 7.42 -12.33 -16.42
C GLN A 107 8.37 -13.12 -17.31
N LYS A 108 8.87 -14.28 -16.84
CA LYS A 108 9.75 -15.17 -17.62
C LYS A 108 9.00 -16.00 -18.66
N SER A 109 7.70 -16.21 -18.45
CA SER A 109 6.84 -16.95 -19.37
C SER A 109 6.71 -16.28 -20.76
N PRO A 110 6.20 -17.01 -21.78
CA PRO A 110 5.88 -16.42 -23.09
C PRO A 110 4.92 -15.23 -23.00
N TRP A 111 4.02 -15.23 -22.00
CA TRP A 111 3.10 -14.12 -21.76
C TRP A 111 3.86 -12.86 -21.35
N GLY A 112 4.82 -12.95 -20.43
CA GLY A 112 5.65 -11.82 -20.01
C GLY A 112 6.57 -11.27 -21.12
N ARG A 113 7.06 -12.14 -22.02
CA ARG A 113 7.80 -11.69 -23.23
C ARG A 113 6.90 -10.92 -24.19
N MET A 114 5.67 -11.40 -24.41
CA MET A 114 4.67 -10.70 -25.22
C MET A 114 4.30 -9.34 -24.60
N MET A 115 4.14 -9.25 -23.27
CA MET A 115 3.84 -7.98 -22.59
C MET A 115 4.95 -6.95 -22.77
N ARG A 116 6.22 -7.38 -22.71
CA ARG A 116 7.36 -6.51 -22.98
C ARG A 116 7.36 -5.99 -24.42
N ALA A 117 7.06 -6.84 -25.39
CA ALA A 117 6.93 -6.42 -26.78
C ALA A 117 5.80 -5.37 -26.99
N ILE A 118 4.66 -5.54 -26.30
CA ILE A 118 3.57 -4.55 -26.32
C ILE A 118 4.05 -3.22 -25.70
N ARG A 119 4.73 -3.27 -24.56
CA ARG A 119 5.28 -2.09 -23.88
C ARG A 119 6.29 -1.33 -24.76
N ASP A 120 7.14 -2.05 -25.48
CA ASP A 120 8.21 -1.43 -26.28
C ASP A 120 7.66 -0.81 -27.57
N ASN A 121 6.71 -1.47 -28.25
CA ASN A 121 6.02 -0.89 -29.41
C ASN A 121 4.64 -1.53 -29.64
N GLU A 122 3.60 -0.82 -29.18
CA GLU A 122 2.21 -1.20 -29.36
C GLU A 122 1.81 -1.35 -30.84
N VAL A 123 2.23 -0.43 -31.71
CA VAL A 123 1.86 -0.45 -33.14
C VAL A 123 2.41 -1.72 -33.81
N SER A 124 3.67 -2.05 -33.55
CA SER A 124 4.31 -3.25 -34.07
C SER A 124 3.69 -4.52 -33.51
N ALA A 125 3.37 -4.55 -32.21
CA ALA A 125 2.70 -5.70 -31.60
C ALA A 125 1.30 -5.94 -32.19
N ASN A 126 0.55 -4.87 -32.49
CA ASN A 126 -0.76 -4.95 -33.14
C ASN A 126 -0.64 -5.47 -34.59
N ALA A 127 0.37 -4.99 -35.34
CA ALA A 127 0.64 -5.47 -36.70
C ALA A 127 0.99 -6.96 -36.76
N MET A 128 1.57 -7.51 -35.68
CA MET A 128 1.83 -8.95 -35.50
C MET A 128 0.61 -9.75 -35.01
N GLY A 129 -0.59 -9.16 -35.03
CA GLY A 129 -1.86 -9.82 -34.70
C GLY A 129 -2.09 -10.02 -33.21
N LYS A 130 -1.39 -9.29 -32.32
CA LYS A 130 -1.64 -9.35 -30.86
C LYS A 130 -2.74 -8.37 -30.46
N ASP A 131 -3.80 -8.88 -29.82
CA ASP A 131 -4.86 -8.03 -29.26
C ASP A 131 -4.41 -7.31 -27.98
N ILE A 132 -3.99 -6.06 -28.14
CA ILE A 132 -3.50 -5.20 -27.06
C ILE A 132 -4.57 -4.91 -26.01
N LYS A 133 -5.82 -4.67 -26.43
CA LYS A 133 -6.91 -4.28 -25.51
C LYS A 133 -7.21 -5.41 -24.53
N THR A 134 -7.31 -6.64 -25.03
CA THR A 134 -7.53 -7.81 -24.18
C THR A 134 -6.34 -8.07 -23.25
N ARG A 135 -5.11 -7.80 -23.69
CA ARG A 135 -3.91 -7.95 -22.84
C ARG A 135 -3.85 -6.91 -21.73
N HIS A 136 -4.14 -5.65 -22.01
CA HIS A 136 -4.26 -4.62 -20.97
C HIS A 136 -5.38 -4.95 -19.97
N LEU A 137 -6.52 -5.48 -20.44
CA LEU A 137 -7.61 -5.90 -19.56
C LEU A 137 -7.19 -7.05 -18.62
N GLN A 138 -6.44 -8.03 -19.12
CA GLN A 138 -5.89 -9.10 -18.29
C GLN A 138 -4.97 -8.56 -17.19
N VAL A 139 -4.03 -7.68 -17.54
CA VAL A 139 -3.11 -7.05 -16.57
C VAL A 139 -3.89 -6.23 -15.54
N PHE A 140 -4.89 -5.48 -15.97
CA PHE A 140 -5.75 -4.68 -15.08
C PHE A 140 -6.50 -5.56 -14.07
N VAL A 141 -7.08 -6.67 -14.52
CA VAL A 141 -7.82 -7.60 -13.65
C VAL A 141 -6.87 -8.30 -12.67
N ILE A 142 -5.69 -8.76 -13.13
CA ILE A 142 -4.69 -9.40 -12.26
C ILE A 142 -4.18 -8.41 -11.20
N GLY A 143 -3.83 -7.19 -11.60
CA GLY A 143 -3.40 -6.14 -10.67
C GLY A 143 -4.47 -5.81 -9.63
N SER A 144 -5.73 -5.68 -10.07
CA SER A 144 -6.86 -5.44 -9.17
C SER A 144 -7.09 -6.60 -8.19
N ALA A 145 -6.88 -7.84 -8.61
CA ALA A 145 -6.99 -9.01 -7.74
C ALA A 145 -5.90 -9.00 -6.65
N ILE A 146 -4.65 -8.69 -7.02
CA ILE A 146 -3.53 -8.57 -6.08
C ILE A 146 -3.79 -7.45 -5.07
N ILE A 147 -4.24 -6.28 -5.52
CA ILE A 147 -4.59 -5.15 -4.64
C ILE A 147 -5.77 -5.51 -3.73
N GLY A 148 -6.75 -6.27 -4.23
CA GLY A 148 -7.87 -6.77 -3.42
C GLY A 148 -7.42 -7.69 -2.27
N ILE A 149 -6.46 -8.58 -2.52
CA ILE A 149 -5.86 -9.43 -1.48
C ILE A 149 -5.15 -8.56 -0.43
N ALA A 150 -4.35 -7.59 -0.88
CA ALA A 150 -3.66 -6.66 0.02
C ALA A 150 -4.65 -5.85 0.88
N GLY A 151 -5.76 -5.39 0.29
CA GLY A 151 -6.82 -4.67 1.00
C GLY A 151 -7.51 -5.53 2.05
N ALA A 152 -7.83 -6.78 1.72
CA ALA A 152 -8.42 -7.73 2.67
C ALA A 152 -7.52 -7.94 3.89
N MET A 153 -6.22 -8.14 3.64
CA MET A 153 -5.22 -8.29 4.72
C MET A 153 -5.13 -7.04 5.59
N LEU A 154 -5.12 -5.86 4.99
CA LEU A 154 -5.11 -4.59 5.73
C LEU A 154 -6.33 -4.47 6.63
N THR A 155 -7.54 -4.76 6.13
CA THR A 155 -8.77 -4.68 6.94
C THR A 155 -8.80 -5.68 8.10
N THR A 156 -8.25 -6.88 7.90
CA THR A 156 -8.15 -7.87 8.97
C THR A 156 -7.12 -7.46 10.04
N LEU A 157 -6.02 -6.81 9.62
CA LEU A 157 -5.00 -6.30 10.53
C LEU A 157 -5.55 -5.14 11.39
N ASP A 158 -6.26 -4.20 10.77
CA ASP A 158 -6.87 -3.07 11.46
C ASP A 158 -8.07 -3.50 12.34
N GLY A 159 -8.65 -4.69 12.10
CA GLY A 159 -9.79 -5.24 12.84
C GLY A 159 -11.11 -4.51 12.58
N GLN A 160 -11.10 -3.50 11.72
CA GLN A 160 -12.25 -2.72 11.34
C GLN A 160 -12.18 -2.29 9.87
N PHE A 161 -13.33 -2.17 9.23
CA PHE A 161 -13.46 -1.55 7.93
C PHE A 161 -14.22 -0.23 8.04
N THR A 162 -13.56 0.85 7.64
CA THR A 162 -14.08 2.22 7.70
C THR A 162 -13.95 2.89 6.32
N PRO A 163 -15.01 2.99 5.52
CA PRO A 163 -14.94 3.54 4.16
C PRO A 163 -14.33 4.94 4.07
N VAL A 164 -14.47 5.75 5.12
CA VAL A 164 -13.98 7.14 5.18
C VAL A 164 -12.45 7.22 5.19
N THR A 165 -11.74 6.19 5.65
CA THR A 165 -10.27 6.22 5.73
C THR A 165 -9.57 6.00 4.38
N TYR A 166 -10.28 5.45 3.38
CA TYR A 166 -9.76 5.19 2.04
C TYR A 166 -9.71 6.45 1.17
N GLN A 167 -8.91 7.43 1.60
CA GLN A 167 -8.71 8.67 0.85
C GLN A 167 -7.73 8.43 -0.32
N PRO A 168 -8.04 8.92 -1.55
CA PRO A 168 -7.19 8.74 -2.73
C PRO A 168 -5.75 9.25 -2.54
N LEU A 169 -5.56 10.36 -1.81
CA LEU A 169 -4.22 10.89 -1.52
C LEU A 169 -3.35 9.88 -0.75
N ARG A 170 -3.94 9.10 0.15
CA ARG A 170 -3.21 8.11 0.96
C ARG A 170 -3.03 6.78 0.24
N PHE A 171 -4.03 6.30 -0.50
CA PHE A 171 -4.02 4.95 -1.07
C PHE A 171 -3.74 4.88 -2.58
N THR A 172 -3.73 6.00 -3.29
CA THR A 172 -3.36 6.05 -4.71
C THR A 172 -2.01 6.73 -4.88
N PHE A 173 -1.88 7.96 -4.39
CA PHE A 173 -0.67 8.76 -4.62
C PHE A 173 0.54 8.22 -3.87
N LEU A 174 0.38 7.81 -2.61
CA LEU A 174 1.46 7.21 -1.81
C LEU A 174 1.96 5.90 -2.44
N ILE A 175 1.06 5.04 -2.93
CA ILE A 175 1.45 3.79 -3.61
C ILE A 175 2.18 4.10 -4.93
N TRP A 176 1.76 5.12 -5.67
CA TRP A 176 2.50 5.57 -6.84
C TRP A 176 3.92 6.02 -6.49
N ILE A 177 4.09 6.78 -5.40
CA ILE A 177 5.41 7.15 -4.88
C ILE A 177 6.23 5.90 -4.56
N MET A 178 5.66 4.92 -3.86
CA MET A 178 6.33 3.64 -3.55
C MET A 178 6.89 2.96 -4.81
N VAL A 179 6.10 2.90 -5.89
CA VAL A 179 6.50 2.24 -7.14
C VAL A 179 7.53 3.07 -7.91
N ILE A 180 7.38 4.40 -7.97
CA ILE A 180 8.33 5.29 -8.65
C ILE A 180 9.71 5.20 -7.98
N ILE A 181 9.74 5.24 -6.66
CA ILE A 181 10.97 5.18 -5.86
C ILE A 181 11.59 3.78 -5.94
N GLY A 182 10.77 2.74 -5.90
CA GLY A 182 11.25 1.37 -6.04
C GLY A 182 11.81 1.04 -7.43
N GLY A 183 11.15 1.54 -8.48
CA GLY A 183 11.42 1.24 -9.89
C GLY A 183 10.28 0.41 -10.50
N SER A 184 9.58 0.99 -11.49
CA SER A 184 8.39 0.38 -12.11
C SER A 184 8.67 -0.86 -12.98
N GLY A 185 9.93 -1.10 -13.33
CA GLY A 185 10.34 -2.23 -14.18
C GLY A 185 10.93 -3.43 -13.44
N ASN A 186 10.94 -3.42 -12.10
CA ASN A 186 11.44 -4.53 -11.29
C ASN A 186 10.52 -4.83 -10.10
N ASN A 187 10.07 -6.08 -9.98
CA ASN A 187 9.21 -6.55 -8.89
C ASN A 187 9.87 -6.34 -7.52
N PHE A 188 11.16 -6.64 -7.40
CA PHE A 188 11.92 -6.45 -6.15
C PHE A 188 12.08 -4.97 -5.81
N GLY A 189 12.32 -4.13 -6.83
CA GLY A 189 12.37 -2.68 -6.68
C GLY A 189 11.08 -2.14 -6.08
N SER A 190 9.93 -2.55 -6.63
CA SER A 190 8.61 -2.14 -6.14
C SER A 190 8.36 -2.51 -4.67
N ILE A 191 8.79 -3.70 -4.23
CA ILE A 191 8.66 -4.14 -2.82
C ILE A 191 9.53 -3.30 -1.89
N ILE A 192 10.79 -3.08 -2.27
CA ILE A 192 11.73 -2.26 -1.48
C ILE A 192 11.25 -0.81 -1.42
N GLY A 193 10.74 -0.27 -2.52
CA GLY A 193 10.12 1.05 -2.57
C GLY A 193 8.90 1.16 -1.64
N GLY A 194 8.03 0.14 -1.64
CA GLY A 194 6.92 -0.01 -0.69
C GLY A 194 7.37 0.02 0.76
N PHE A 195 8.33 -0.83 1.10
CA PHE A 195 8.87 -0.93 2.46
C PHE A 195 9.54 0.37 2.92
N LEU A 196 10.41 0.95 2.09
CA LEU A 196 11.13 2.19 2.43
C LEU A 196 10.17 3.35 2.65
N ILE A 197 9.20 3.54 1.76
CA ILE A 197 8.27 4.66 1.85
C ILE A 197 7.30 4.48 3.01
N TRP A 198 6.88 3.26 3.31
CA TRP A 198 6.12 3.00 4.52
C TRP A 198 6.95 3.23 5.79
N PHE A 199 8.21 2.80 5.80
CA PHE A 199 9.13 3.04 6.91
C PHE A 199 9.33 4.54 7.15
N PHE A 200 9.62 5.31 6.11
CA PHE A 200 9.72 6.78 6.21
C PHE A 200 8.40 7.42 6.59
N TRP A 201 7.26 6.92 6.11
CA TRP A 201 5.96 7.43 6.50
C TRP A 201 5.73 7.32 8.01
N VAL A 202 6.06 6.17 8.61
CA VAL A 202 5.95 5.93 10.05
C VAL A 202 6.98 6.76 10.81
N GLN A 203 8.25 6.75 10.37
CA GLN A 203 9.34 7.45 11.05
C GLN A 203 9.27 8.98 10.92
N SER A 204 8.56 9.50 9.91
CA SER A 204 8.47 10.93 9.65
C SER A 204 7.69 11.70 10.71
N GLU A 205 6.80 11.04 11.46
CA GLU A 205 6.09 11.67 12.59
C GLU A 205 7.04 11.95 13.78
N PRO A 206 7.75 10.96 14.34
CA PRO A 206 8.72 11.22 15.40
C PRO A 206 9.89 12.10 14.90
N LEU A 207 10.31 11.96 13.64
CA LEU A 207 11.31 12.87 13.06
C LEU A 207 10.80 14.32 12.97
N GLY A 208 9.54 14.55 12.63
CA GLY A 208 8.95 15.89 12.57
C GLY A 208 8.87 16.53 13.95
N LEU A 209 8.44 15.78 14.95
CA LEU A 209 8.43 16.23 16.35
C LEU A 209 9.85 16.55 16.83
N TRP A 210 10.81 15.67 16.56
CA TRP A 210 12.21 15.89 16.89
C TRP A 210 12.75 17.15 16.21
N PHE A 211 12.53 17.31 14.90
CA PHE A 211 13.00 18.47 14.13
C PHE A 211 12.44 19.79 14.66
N ILE A 212 11.14 19.86 14.91
CA ILE A 212 10.51 21.06 15.49
C ILE A 212 11.00 21.31 16.91
N SER A 213 11.18 20.27 17.73
CA SER A 213 11.72 20.44 19.08
C SER A 213 13.12 21.06 19.05
N GLN A 214 13.96 20.70 18.09
CA GLN A 214 15.32 21.25 17.95
C GLN A 214 15.31 22.72 17.48
N ILE A 215 14.49 23.05 16.48
CA ILE A 215 14.36 24.44 16.00
C ILE A 215 13.81 25.35 17.10
N THR A 216 12.87 24.84 17.87
CA THR A 216 12.14 25.59 18.89
C THR A 216 12.82 25.52 20.26
N ALA A 217 13.98 24.87 20.36
CA ALA A 217 14.76 24.74 21.59
C ALA A 217 15.23 26.10 22.13
N HIS A 218 15.51 27.05 21.24
CA HIS A 218 15.99 28.40 21.59
C HIS A 218 14.87 29.42 21.83
N ILE A 219 13.61 29.00 21.71
CA ILE A 219 12.43 29.85 21.85
C ILE A 219 11.77 29.57 23.21
N SER A 220 11.44 30.63 23.96
CA SER A 220 10.81 30.50 25.29
C SER A 220 9.47 29.78 25.24
N ASP A 221 9.17 28.99 26.27
CA ASP A 221 7.98 28.13 26.36
C ASP A 221 6.65 28.89 26.36
N THR A 222 6.68 30.19 26.64
CA THR A 222 5.52 31.09 26.65
C THR A 222 5.15 31.63 25.26
N ASN A 223 5.97 31.40 24.23
CA ASN A 223 5.71 31.93 22.89
C ASN A 223 4.64 31.11 22.17
N ILE A 224 3.60 31.81 21.71
CA ILE A 224 2.48 31.25 20.91
C ILE A 224 2.98 30.51 19.65
N ILE A 225 4.11 30.94 19.08
CA ILE A 225 4.71 30.33 17.89
C ILE A 225 5.23 28.92 18.20
N LYS A 226 5.80 28.71 19.39
CA LYS A 226 6.35 27.41 19.79
C LYS A 226 5.26 26.37 19.99
N SER A 227 4.21 26.74 20.71
CA SER A 227 3.04 25.86 20.91
C SER A 227 2.37 25.55 19.57
N HIS A 228 2.18 26.55 18.71
CA HIS A 228 1.60 26.34 17.38
C HIS A 228 2.44 25.39 16.50
N LEU A 229 3.77 25.52 16.49
CA LEU A 229 4.63 24.64 15.70
C LEU A 229 4.66 23.20 16.25
N LEU A 230 4.65 23.02 17.57
CA LEU A 230 4.63 21.69 18.19
C LEU A 230 3.30 20.97 17.97
N GLU A 231 2.17 21.68 18.06
CA GLU A 231 0.84 21.12 17.77
C GLU A 231 0.70 20.70 16.31
N ASN A 232 1.30 21.45 15.38
CA ASN A 232 1.22 21.16 13.94
C ASN A 232 2.37 20.28 13.42
N ALA A 233 3.29 19.84 14.28
CA ALA A 233 4.47 19.07 13.88
C ALA A 233 4.11 17.75 13.17
N ALA A 234 2.98 17.14 13.51
CA ALA A 234 2.49 15.93 12.84
C ALA A 234 2.19 16.14 11.34
N HIS A 235 1.79 17.35 10.94
CA HIS A 235 1.49 17.67 9.54
C HIS A 235 2.75 17.79 8.66
N ILE A 236 3.93 17.98 9.26
CA ILE A 236 5.21 18.04 8.55
C ILE A 236 5.52 16.70 7.86
N ARG A 237 4.86 15.62 8.26
CA ARG A 237 4.94 14.32 7.58
C ARG A 237 4.81 14.44 6.06
N LEU A 238 3.80 15.17 5.59
CA LEU A 238 3.56 15.33 4.15
C LEU A 238 4.69 16.10 3.45
N MET A 239 5.31 17.06 4.15
CA MET A 239 6.46 17.80 3.63
C MET A 239 7.67 16.89 3.45
N PHE A 240 7.99 16.05 4.44
CA PHE A 240 9.08 15.07 4.31
C PHE A 240 8.83 14.08 3.18
N MET A 241 7.60 13.58 3.04
CA MET A 241 7.24 12.69 1.93
C MET A 241 7.41 13.35 0.56
N GLY A 242 6.98 14.61 0.42
CA GLY A 242 7.18 15.39 -0.81
C GLY A 242 8.66 15.62 -1.11
N MET A 243 9.47 15.91 -0.09
CA MET A 243 10.91 16.08 -0.23
C MET A 243 11.60 14.78 -0.66
N ILE A 244 11.25 13.64 -0.06
CA ILE A 244 11.76 12.32 -0.45
C ILE A 244 11.44 12.06 -1.92
N LEU A 245 10.20 12.29 -2.34
CA LEU A 245 9.81 12.14 -3.75
C LEU A 245 10.66 13.02 -4.68
N LEU A 246 10.80 14.30 -4.38
CA LEU A 246 11.59 15.23 -5.21
C LEU A 246 13.07 14.82 -5.29
N ILE A 247 13.65 14.39 -4.18
CA ILE A 247 15.04 13.89 -4.13
C ILE A 247 15.16 12.63 -4.99
N THR A 248 14.25 11.67 -4.85
CA THR A 248 14.32 10.43 -5.64
C THR A 248 14.13 10.71 -7.12
N LEU A 249 13.19 11.57 -7.50
CA LEU A 249 13.00 11.95 -8.91
C LEU A 249 14.23 12.66 -9.49
N ARG A 250 14.94 13.44 -8.68
CA ARG A 250 16.16 14.15 -9.11
C ARG A 250 17.36 13.23 -9.27
N PHE A 251 17.59 12.33 -8.32
CA PHE A 251 18.84 11.54 -8.26
C PHE A 251 18.70 10.09 -8.77
N ALA A 252 17.48 9.53 -8.75
CA ALA A 252 17.20 8.15 -9.16
C ALA A 252 15.92 8.07 -10.03
N PRO A 253 15.91 8.67 -11.23
CA PRO A 253 14.69 8.76 -12.07
C PRO A 253 14.17 7.42 -12.60
N LYS A 254 14.98 6.35 -12.53
CA LYS A 254 14.58 4.97 -12.89
C LYS A 254 14.17 4.13 -11.68
N GLY A 255 14.07 4.75 -10.50
CA GLY A 255 13.93 4.07 -9.21
C GLY A 255 15.28 3.61 -8.64
N LEU A 256 15.24 3.15 -7.39
CA LEU A 256 16.40 2.65 -6.65
C LEU A 256 16.96 1.37 -7.26
N ILE A 257 16.10 0.48 -7.77
CA ILE A 257 16.51 -0.76 -8.42
C ILE A 257 15.93 -0.78 -9.84
N PRO A 258 16.69 -0.30 -10.84
CA PRO A 258 16.21 -0.23 -12.21
C PRO A 258 16.04 -1.63 -12.83
N GLU A 259 15.21 -1.70 -13.87
CA GLU A 259 15.05 -2.91 -14.68
C GLU A 259 16.37 -3.27 -15.38
N VAL A 260 16.78 -4.53 -15.26
CA VAL A 260 17.93 -5.06 -16.00
C VAL A 260 17.49 -5.29 -17.44
N LYS A 261 17.90 -4.40 -18.36
CA LYS A 261 17.71 -4.61 -19.80
C LYS A 261 18.55 -5.83 -20.22
N ARG A 262 17.88 -6.92 -20.60
CA ARG A 262 18.46 -8.08 -21.26
C ARG A 262 18.01 -8.13 -22.70
#